data_AF-A0A9J7E4L0-F1
#
_entry.id   AF-A0A9J7E4L0-F1
#
_cell.length_a   1.000
_cell.length_b   1.000
_cell.length_c   1.000
_cell.angle_alpha   90.00
_cell.angle_beta   90.00
_cell.angle_gamma   90.00
#
_symmetry.space_group_name_H-M   'P 1'
#
loop_
_entity.id
_entity.type
_entity.pdbx_description
1 polymer ?
#
loop_
_entity_poly.entity_id
_entity_poly.type
_entity_poly.pdbx_seq_one_letter_code
_entity_poly.pdbx_strand_id
1 'polypeptide(L)'
;MDDMDKIFKDLEKRGKTDVDNLIQWMKDSKLIEASKDQESKVKQMFKEVSTVQRVDLEKFKAVLEKLAIEQKKTVEQLSKQLAEEGPRFLDAAVAGLQAFRDALEKNRPK
;
A
#
# COMPACT_ATOMS: atom_id res chain seq x y z
N MET A 1 15.86 7.18 8.60
CA MET A 1 14.79 6.31 9.12
C MET A 1 13.56 6.62 8.31
N ASP A 2 13.48 5.88 7.22
CA ASP A 2 12.77 6.11 5.98
C ASP A 2 11.26 6.30 6.20
N ASP A 3 10.69 7.37 5.66
CA ASP A 3 9.29 7.74 5.89
C ASP A 3 8.31 6.69 5.34
N MET A 4 8.74 5.91 4.33
CA MET A 4 8.03 4.74 3.83
C MET A 4 7.88 3.66 4.91
N ASP A 5 8.95 3.33 5.64
CA ASP A 5 8.93 2.34 6.72
C ASP A 5 7.98 2.75 7.86
N LYS A 6 7.87 4.06 8.15
CA LYS A 6 6.91 4.58 9.13
C LYS A 6 5.47 4.39 8.66
N ILE A 7 5.18 4.75 7.41
CA ILE A 7 3.84 4.57 6.80
C ILE A 7 3.48 3.09 6.77
N PHE A 8 4.42 2.24 6.38
CA PHE A 8 4.22 0.79 6.36
C PHE A 8 3.91 0.24 7.76
N LYS A 9 4.66 0.65 8.79
CA LYS A 9 4.36 0.25 10.18
C LYS A 9 2.98 0.74 10.63
N ASP A 10 2.53 1.90 10.18
CA ASP A 10 1.19 2.38 10.47
C ASP A 10 0.11 1.55 9.76
N LEU A 11 0.34 1.16 8.50
CA LEU A 11 -0.51 0.20 7.78
C LEU A 11 -0.54 -1.16 8.48
N GLU A 12 0.61 -1.65 8.96
CA GLU A 12 0.73 -2.92 9.67
C GLU A 12 -0.09 -2.92 10.95
N LYS A 13 0.03 -1.86 11.76
CA LYS A 13 -0.78 -1.65 12.97
C LYS A 13 -2.28 -1.61 12.68
N ARG A 14 -2.67 -1.10 11.51
CA ARG A 14 -4.06 -1.05 11.03
C ARG A 14 -4.52 -2.33 10.35
N GLY A 15 -3.63 -3.31 10.19
CA GLY A 15 -3.91 -4.57 9.48
C GLY A 15 -4.14 -4.40 7.98
N LYS A 16 -3.57 -3.36 7.35
CA LYS A 16 -3.68 -3.01 5.93
C LYS A 16 -2.40 -3.33 5.13
N THR A 17 -1.65 -4.32 5.56
CA THR A 17 -0.44 -4.81 4.85
C THR A 17 -0.72 -6.00 3.95
N ASP A 18 -1.98 -6.26 3.64
CA ASP A 18 -2.36 -7.19 2.59
C ASP A 18 -2.09 -6.63 1.19
N VAL A 19 -1.94 -7.55 0.24
CA VAL A 19 -1.49 -7.27 -1.14
C VAL A 19 -2.36 -6.21 -1.82
N ASP A 20 -3.67 -6.24 -1.58
CA ASP A 20 -4.61 -5.31 -2.22
C ASP A 20 -4.40 -3.87 -1.73
N ASN A 21 -4.31 -3.67 -0.41
CA ASN A 21 -4.01 -2.36 0.18
C ASN A 21 -2.64 -1.83 -0.24
N LEU A 22 -1.62 -2.69 -0.32
CA LEU A 22 -0.28 -2.27 -0.76
C LEU A 22 -0.26 -1.89 -2.24
N ILE A 23 -0.94 -2.64 -3.11
CA ILE A 23 -1.06 -2.26 -4.52
C ILE A 23 -1.83 -0.95 -4.67
N GLN A 24 -2.89 -0.77 -3.89
CA GLN A 24 -3.63 0.50 -3.90
C GLN A 24 -2.73 1.66 -3.47
N TRP A 25 -1.91 1.49 -2.43
CA TRP A 25 -0.94 2.51 -2.00
C TRP A 25 0.07 2.86 -3.11
N MET A 26 0.54 1.86 -3.86
CA MET A 26 1.45 2.05 -5.00
C MET A 26 0.78 2.79 -6.18
N LYS A 27 -0.49 2.51 -6.45
CA LYS A 27 -1.28 3.23 -7.47
C LYS A 27 -1.52 4.69 -7.08
N ASP A 28 -1.91 4.92 -5.82
CA ASP A 28 -2.17 6.26 -5.29
C ASP A 28 -0.90 7.12 -5.31
N SER A 29 0.25 6.47 -5.06
CA SER A 29 1.57 7.10 -5.14
C SER A 29 2.13 7.21 -6.55
N LYS A 30 1.32 6.90 -7.58
CA LYS A 30 1.70 6.88 -9.01
C LYS A 30 2.98 6.10 -9.29
N LEU A 31 3.27 5.13 -8.44
CA LEU A 31 4.44 4.28 -8.55
C LEU A 31 4.22 3.24 -9.63
N ILE A 32 2.97 2.79 -9.76
CA ILE A 32 2.49 2.01 -10.89
C ILE A 32 1.28 2.69 -11.51
N GLU A 33 1.04 2.43 -12.79
CA GLU A 33 -0.19 2.88 -13.45
C GLU A 33 -1.40 2.20 -12.82
N ALA A 34 -2.53 2.93 -12.74
CA ALA A 34 -3.81 2.39 -12.30
C ALA A 34 -4.48 1.53 -13.39
N SER A 35 -3.71 0.62 -14.00
CA SER A 35 -4.15 -0.31 -15.03
C SER A 35 -4.21 -1.73 -14.46
N LYS A 36 -5.18 -2.52 -14.93
CA LYS A 36 -5.35 -3.93 -14.53
C LYS A 36 -4.11 -4.78 -14.84
N ASP A 37 -3.38 -4.44 -15.89
CA ASP A 37 -2.16 -5.15 -16.29
C ASP A 37 -1.06 -4.98 -15.23
N GLN A 38 -0.75 -3.73 -14.87
CA GLN A 38 0.23 -3.42 -13.82
C GLN A 38 -0.20 -3.95 -12.45
N GLU A 39 -1.48 -3.82 -12.11
CA GLU A 39 -2.03 -4.39 -10.87
C GLU A 39 -1.83 -5.90 -10.81
N SER A 40 -2.15 -6.63 -11.88
CA SER A 40 -1.98 -8.08 -11.96
C SER A 40 -0.51 -8.48 -11.86
N LYS A 41 0.37 -7.72 -12.50
CA LYS A 41 1.82 -7.94 -12.49
C LYS A 41 2.41 -7.77 -11.10
N VAL A 42 2.12 -6.65 -10.42
CA VAL A 42 2.57 -6.41 -9.05
C VAL A 42 1.96 -7.42 -8.08
N LYS A 43 0.68 -7.77 -8.26
CA LYS A 43 0.03 -8.84 -7.49
C LYS A 43 0.72 -10.18 -7.65
N GLN A 44 1.21 -10.50 -8.84
CA GLN A 44 2.02 -11.69 -9.07
C GLN A 44 3.36 -11.60 -8.33
N MET A 45 4.06 -10.47 -8.36
CA MET A 45 5.30 -10.28 -7.59
C MET A 45 5.07 -10.47 -6.09
N PHE A 46 3.95 -9.97 -5.54
CA PHE A 46 3.58 -10.19 -4.15
C PHE A 46 3.32 -11.66 -3.83
N LYS A 47 2.66 -12.40 -4.73
CA LYS A 47 2.44 -13.86 -4.56
C LYS A 47 3.75 -14.66 -4.58
N GLU A 48 4.76 -14.20 -5.32
CA GLU A 48 6.08 -14.84 -5.31
C GLU A 48 6.82 -14.64 -3.99
N VAL A 49 6.63 -13.50 -3.31
CA VAL A 49 7.36 -13.17 -2.09
C VAL A 49 6.59 -13.47 -0.80
N SER A 50 5.26 -13.51 -0.86
CA SER A 50 4.38 -13.76 0.28
C SER A 50 3.29 -14.77 -0.07
N THR A 51 3.24 -15.85 0.71
CA THR A 51 2.14 -16.84 0.72
C THR A 51 1.06 -16.49 1.75
N VAL A 52 1.33 -15.48 2.58
CA VAL A 52 0.49 -15.06 3.71
C VAL A 52 -0.36 -13.87 3.32
N GLN A 53 -1.54 -13.77 3.94
CA GLN A 53 -2.47 -12.67 3.72
C GLN A 53 -1.87 -11.30 4.05
N ARG A 54 -0.89 -11.25 4.96
CA ARG A 54 -0.12 -10.04 5.29
C ARG A 54 1.28 -10.13 4.70
N VAL A 55 1.74 -9.01 4.17
CA VAL A 55 3.09 -8.85 3.65
C VAL A 55 3.91 -8.15 4.73
N ASP A 56 5.10 -8.67 5.01
CA ASP A 56 6.07 -8.00 5.89
C ASP A 56 6.84 -6.91 5.14
N LEU A 57 7.40 -5.96 5.89
CA LEU A 57 8.17 -4.84 5.33
C LEU A 57 9.31 -5.30 4.42
N GLU A 58 10.02 -6.38 4.80
CA GLU A 58 11.09 -6.96 3.98
C GLU A 58 10.57 -7.49 2.64
N LYS A 59 9.40 -8.13 2.64
CA LYS A 59 8.75 -8.65 1.44
C LYS A 59 8.25 -7.51 0.55
N PHE A 60 7.72 -6.46 1.15
CA PHE A 60 7.34 -5.24 0.44
C PHE A 60 8.55 -4.59 -0.23
N LYS A 61 9.66 -4.43 0.49
CA LYS A 61 10.93 -3.93 -0.07
C LYS A 61 11.44 -4.78 -1.23
N ALA A 62 11.35 -6.11 -1.13
CA ALA A 62 11.73 -6.99 -2.24
C ALA A 62 10.88 -6.76 -3.50
N VAL A 63 9.58 -6.48 -3.37
CA VAL A 63 8.72 -6.12 -4.51
C VAL A 63 9.11 -4.75 -5.07
N LEU A 64 9.41 -3.77 -4.21
CA LEU A 64 9.91 -2.47 -4.65
C LEU A 64 11.24 -2.58 -5.37
N GLU A 65 12.13 -3.47 -4.96
CA GLU A 65 13.39 -3.73 -5.64
C GLU A 65 13.17 -4.29 -7.05
N LYS A 66 12.28 -5.29 -7.18
CA LYS A 66 11.87 -5.80 -8.50
C LYS A 66 11.30 -4.68 -9.39
N LEU A 67 10.39 -3.86 -8.85
CA LEU A 67 9.81 -2.74 -9.59
C LEU A 67 10.82 -1.65 -9.93
N ALA A 68 11.77 -1.38 -9.04
CA ALA A 68 12.84 -0.42 -9.27
C ALA A 68 13.69 -0.88 -10.46
N ILE A 69 14.06 -2.16 -10.51
CA ILE A 69 14.78 -2.77 -11.63
C ILE A 69 13.97 -2.62 -12.93
N GLU A 70 12.68 -2.94 -12.91
CA GLU A 70 11.82 -2.82 -14.10
C GLU A 70 11.67 -1.38 -14.60
N GLN A 71 11.53 -0.43 -13.69
CA GLN A 71 11.39 0.99 -14.01
C GLN A 71 12.72 1.70 -14.25
N LYS A 72 13.85 0.99 -14.14
CA LYS A 72 15.22 1.57 -14.14
C LYS A 72 15.36 2.72 -13.11
N LYS A 73 14.73 2.56 -11.96
CA LYS A 73 14.81 3.46 -10.79
C LYS A 73 15.50 2.74 -9.63
N THR A 74 15.75 3.45 -8.54
CA THR A 74 16.22 2.84 -7.29
C THR A 74 15.08 2.65 -6.30
N VAL A 75 15.23 1.68 -5.38
CA VAL A 75 14.30 1.47 -4.27
C VAL A 75 14.14 2.74 -3.45
N GLU A 76 15.19 3.53 -3.30
CA GLU A 76 15.16 4.81 -2.59
C GLU A 76 14.24 5.82 -3.28
N GLN A 77 14.33 5.96 -4.61
CA GLN A 77 13.42 6.84 -5.36
C GLN A 77 11.96 6.39 -5.26
N LEU A 78 11.73 5.07 -5.37
CA LEU A 78 10.39 4.50 -5.24
C LEU A 78 9.82 4.67 -3.83
N SER A 79 10.63 4.43 -2.80
CA SER A 79 10.25 4.58 -1.40
C SER A 79 9.95 6.04 -1.06
N LYS A 80 10.74 6.97 -1.61
CA LYS A 80 10.49 8.40 -1.47
C LYS A 80 9.19 8.82 -2.13
N GLN A 81 8.91 8.35 -3.35
CA GLN A 81 7.64 8.62 -4.03
C GLN A 81 6.44 8.06 -3.27
N LEU A 82 6.56 6.84 -2.72
CA LEU A 82 5.56 6.24 -1.83
C LEU A 82 5.37 7.02 -0.53
N ALA A 83 6.44 7.61 0.02
CA ALA A 83 6.35 8.37 1.25
C ALA A 83 5.79 9.78 1.04
N GLU A 84 6.08 10.41 -0.10
CA GLU A 84 5.56 11.74 -0.45
C GLU A 84 4.06 11.67 -0.78
N GLU A 85 3.61 10.63 -1.46
CA GLU A 85 2.19 10.48 -1.84
C GLU A 85 1.40 9.53 -0.91
N GLY A 86 2.07 8.73 -0.07
CA GLY A 86 1.45 7.78 0.84
C GLY A 86 0.53 8.29 1.95
N PRO A 87 0.73 9.51 2.50
CA PRO A 87 -0.20 10.09 3.46
C PRO A 87 -1.61 10.21 2.89
N ARG A 88 -1.76 10.50 1.58
CA ARG A 88 -3.10 10.60 0.94
C ARG A 88 -3.85 9.29 0.97
N PHE A 89 -3.17 8.17 0.70
CA PHE A 89 -3.75 6.84 0.83
C PHE A 89 -4.20 6.56 2.28
N LEU A 90 -3.34 6.88 3.26
CA LEU A 90 -3.69 6.72 4.67
C LEU A 90 -4.88 7.59 5.09
N ASP A 91 -4.88 8.87 4.72
CA ASP A 91 -5.95 9.82 5.03
C ASP A 91 -7.28 9.40 4.38
N ALA A 92 -7.28 9.02 3.11
CA ALA A 92 -8.48 8.52 2.42
C ALA A 92 -9.02 7.24 3.09
N ALA A 93 -8.12 6.34 3.51
CA ALA A 93 -8.50 5.10 4.14
C ALA A 93 -8.93 5.27 5.61
N VAL A 94 -8.51 6.33 6.30
CA VAL A 94 -9.04 6.76 7.62
C VAL A 94 -10.40 7.41 7.45
N ALA A 95 -10.52 8.35 6.52
CA ALA A 95 -11.77 9.06 6.24
C ALA A 95 -12.87 8.06 5.85
N GLY A 96 -12.57 7.07 5.01
CA GLY A 96 -13.51 6.00 4.66
C GLY A 96 -13.94 5.13 5.87
N LEU A 97 -13.01 4.79 6.76
CA LEU A 97 -13.31 4.04 7.99
C LEU A 97 -14.14 4.86 9.00
N GLN A 98 -13.82 6.15 9.15
CA GLN A 98 -14.59 7.04 10.02
C GLN A 98 -15.99 7.28 9.46
N ALA A 99 -16.13 7.57 8.16
CA ALA A 99 -17.43 7.73 7.52
C ALA A 99 -18.28 6.46 7.62
N PHE A 100 -17.66 5.28 7.49
CA PHE A 100 -18.36 4.01 7.68
C PHE A 100 -18.81 3.80 9.13
N ARG A 101 -17.96 4.11 10.12
CA ARG A 101 -18.34 4.04 11.54
C ARG A 101 -19.47 5.01 11.89
N ASP A 102 -19.37 6.26 11.44
CA ASP A 102 -20.40 7.29 11.66
C ASP A 102 -21.74 6.87 11.05
N ALA A 103 -21.72 6.29 9.83
CA ALA A 103 -22.92 5.75 9.19
C ALA A 103 -23.55 4.57 9.95
N LEU A 104 -22.73 3.70 10.54
CA LEU A 104 -23.21 2.58 11.37
C LEU A 104 -23.80 3.04 12.71
N GLU A 105 -23.18 4.04 13.36
CA GLU A 105 -23.72 4.61 14.60
C GLU A 105 -25.00 5.40 14.35
N LYS A 106 -25.08 6.14 13.24
CA LYS A 106 -26.26 6.91 12.84
C LYS A 106 -27.45 6.03 12.44
N ASN A 107 -27.21 4.81 11.93
CA ASN A 107 -28.26 3.89 11.48
C ASN A 107 -28.56 2.76 12.48
N ARG A 108 -28.07 2.85 13.72
CA ARG A 108 -28.41 1.87 14.77
C ARG A 108 -29.86 2.13 15.24
N PRO A 109 -30.82 1.23 14.99
CA PRO A 109 -32.18 1.39 15.52
C PRO A 109 -32.12 1.36 17.06
N LYS A 110 -32.84 2.30 17.68
CA LYS A 110 -33.00 2.41 19.15
C LYS A 110 -33.76 1.23 19.73
#